data_AF-A0AAW2C6A2-F1
#
_entry.id   AF-A0AAW2C6A2-F1
#
_cell.length_a   1.000
_cell.length_b   1.000
_cell.length_c   1.000
_cell.angle_alpha   90.00
_cell.angle_beta   90.00
_cell.angle_gamma   90.00
#
_symmetry.space_group_name_H-M   'P 1'
#
loop_
_entity.id
_entity.type
_entity.pdbx_description
1 polymer ?
#
loop_
_entity_poly.entity_id
_entity_poly.type
_entity_poly.pdbx_seq_one_letter_code
_entity_poly.pdbx_strand_id
1 'polypeptide(L)'
;MELTSSVGNKLVPGDELGYDRAKEVKEYDETKAGVKGLVDPAVTEVPRFLIHPPESLPNPMLSPATTQFQVPVIDLQGFEQSCRQMEIVDQMRKASETWGFFQMINHGFQLMLWTKC
;
A
#
# COMPACT_ATOMS: atom_id res chain seq x y z
N MET A 1 -27.57 -2.51 -48.92
CA MET A 1 -26.17 -2.30 -48.46
C MET A 1 -26.28 -1.77 -47.06
N GLU A 2 -25.85 -2.59 -46.11
CA GLU A 2 -25.97 -2.40 -44.68
C GLU A 2 -25.14 -1.19 -44.21
N LEU A 3 -25.68 -0.44 -43.26
CA LEU A 3 -24.88 0.30 -42.30
C LEU A 3 -25.40 -0.08 -40.92
N THR A 4 -24.64 -0.95 -40.27
CA THR A 4 -24.83 -1.45 -38.92
C THR A 4 -24.70 -0.31 -37.92
N SER A 5 -25.77 -0.02 -37.18
CA SER A 5 -25.71 0.73 -35.93
C SER A 5 -25.35 -0.24 -34.81
N SER A 6 -24.14 -0.12 -34.26
CA SER A 6 -23.72 -0.84 -33.07
C SER A 6 -22.95 0.11 -32.15
N VAL A 7 -23.69 0.90 -31.39
CA VAL A 7 -23.21 1.51 -30.14
C VAL A 7 -24.12 1.01 -29.04
N GLY A 8 -23.56 0.18 -28.18
CA GLY A 8 -24.24 -0.42 -27.04
C GLY A 8 -23.49 -1.64 -26.51
N ASN A 9 -22.17 -1.55 -26.36
CA ASN A 9 -21.40 -2.65 -25.80
C ASN A 9 -21.68 -2.78 -24.30
N LYS A 10 -22.52 -3.79 -24.01
CA LYS A 10 -22.53 -4.69 -22.84
C LYS A 10 -22.25 -4.05 -21.47
N LEU A 11 -23.38 -3.77 -20.81
CA LEU A 11 -23.54 -3.89 -19.36
C LEU A 11 -22.90 -5.21 -18.88
N VAL A 12 -21.98 -5.11 -17.92
CA VAL A 12 -21.55 -6.26 -17.11
C VAL A 12 -22.76 -6.74 -16.31
N PRO A 13 -23.28 -7.95 -16.51
CA PRO A 13 -24.37 -8.48 -15.72
C PRO A 13 -23.81 -9.31 -14.56
N GLY A 14 -23.91 -8.77 -13.35
CA GLY A 14 -23.53 -9.44 -12.11
C GLY A 14 -24.09 -8.70 -10.88
N ASP A 15 -25.42 -8.78 -10.71
CA ASP A 15 -26.19 -8.53 -9.47
C ASP A 15 -25.87 -7.27 -8.64
N GLU A 16 -26.37 -6.13 -9.12
CA GLU A 16 -26.49 -4.87 -8.37
C GLU A 16 -27.81 -4.76 -7.56
N LEU A 17 -28.55 -5.85 -7.33
CA LEU A 17 -29.85 -5.81 -6.63
C LEU A 17 -29.91 -6.68 -5.36
N GLY A 18 -28.77 -6.93 -4.69
CA GLY A 18 -28.76 -7.73 -3.46
C GLY A 18 -27.51 -7.66 -2.58
N TYR A 19 -26.47 -6.92 -2.96
CA TYR A 19 -25.30 -6.74 -2.11
C TYR A 19 -25.55 -5.64 -1.07
N ASP A 20 -25.83 -6.05 0.17
CA ASP A 20 -25.86 -5.15 1.32
C ASP A 20 -24.47 -5.10 1.97
N ARG A 21 -23.67 -4.12 1.56
CA ARG A 21 -22.35 -3.86 2.13
C ARG A 21 -22.41 -3.61 3.65
N ALA A 22 -23.45 -2.94 4.14
CA ALA A 22 -23.54 -2.60 5.56
C ALA A 22 -23.77 -3.87 6.41
N LYS A 23 -24.60 -4.78 5.91
CA LYS A 23 -24.81 -6.09 6.52
C LYS A 23 -23.54 -6.94 6.54
N GLU A 24 -22.85 -7.07 5.40
CA GLU A 24 -21.61 -7.87 5.31
C GLU A 24 -20.50 -7.33 6.24
N VAL A 25 -20.33 -6.00 6.30
CA VAL A 25 -19.38 -5.35 7.22
C VAL A 25 -19.73 -5.63 8.68
N LYS A 26 -21.02 -5.57 9.03
CA LYS A 26 -21.48 -5.82 10.39
C LYS A 26 -21.24 -7.27 10.82
N GLU A 27 -21.63 -8.23 9.98
CA GLU A 27 -21.43 -9.66 10.24
C GLU A 27 -19.94 -9.99 10.40
N TYR A 28 -19.08 -9.39 9.57
CA TYR A 28 -17.64 -9.55 9.68
C TYR A 28 -17.08 -8.95 10.97
N ASP A 29 -17.46 -7.72 11.33
CA ASP A 29 -17.01 -7.07 12.57
C ASP A 29 -17.45 -7.83 13.83
N GLU A 30 -18.63 -8.47 13.79
CA GLU A 30 -19.16 -9.30 14.87
C GLU A 30 -18.31 -10.56 15.11
N THR A 31 -17.59 -11.07 14.11
CA THR A 31 -16.64 -12.19 14.31
C THR A 31 -15.46 -11.81 15.21
N LYS A 32 -15.15 -10.51 15.32
CA LYS A 32 -13.99 -9.96 16.04
C LYS A 32 -12.64 -10.56 15.62
N ALA A 33 -12.58 -11.25 14.48
CA ALA A 33 -11.36 -11.86 13.98
C ALA A 33 -10.38 -10.83 13.37
N GLY A 34 -10.88 -9.64 13.00
CA GLY A 34 -10.11 -8.61 12.31
C GLY A 34 -9.57 -9.09 10.97
N VAL A 35 -8.70 -8.32 10.31
CA VAL A 35 -8.08 -8.74 9.03
C VAL A 35 -7.11 -9.92 9.20
N LYS A 36 -6.63 -10.16 10.43
CA LYS A 36 -5.79 -11.32 10.75
C LYS A 36 -6.53 -12.64 10.56
N GLY A 37 -7.84 -12.68 10.78
CA GLY A 37 -8.65 -13.89 10.55
C GLY A 37 -8.69 -14.35 9.08
N LEU A 38 -8.31 -13.50 8.12
CA LEU A 38 -8.29 -13.88 6.71
C LEU A 38 -7.22 -14.94 6.37
N VAL A 39 -6.23 -15.13 7.25
CA VAL A 39 -5.24 -16.20 7.08
C VAL A 39 -5.70 -17.55 7.66
N ASP A 40 -6.88 -17.62 8.29
CA ASP A 40 -7.41 -18.86 8.82
C ASP A 40 -7.79 -19.81 7.68
N PRO A 41 -7.43 -21.12 7.76
CA PRO A 41 -7.74 -22.10 6.71
C PRO A 41 -9.24 -22.26 6.41
N ALA A 42 -10.12 -21.84 7.32
CA ALA A 42 -11.57 -21.91 7.15
C ALA A 42 -12.13 -20.77 6.29
N VAL A 43 -11.35 -19.70 6.06
CA VAL A 43 -11.74 -18.58 5.20
C VAL A 43 -11.33 -18.90 3.77
N THR A 44 -12.32 -19.11 2.90
CA THR A 44 -12.08 -19.45 1.49
C THR A 44 -12.07 -18.24 0.57
N GLU A 45 -12.67 -17.12 0.99
CA GLU A 45 -12.87 -15.93 0.17
C GLU A 45 -12.65 -14.66 0.99
N VAL A 46 -12.12 -13.62 0.36
CA VAL A 46 -11.93 -12.30 0.97
C VAL A 46 -13.26 -11.52 0.89
N PRO A 47 -13.75 -10.94 2.00
CA PRO A 47 -14.95 -10.10 1.98
C PRO A 47 -14.87 -8.98 0.93
N ARG A 48 -15.96 -8.76 0.19
CA ARG A 48 -15.95 -7.89 -0.99
C ARG A 48 -15.62 -6.45 -0.66
N PHE A 49 -16.00 -5.99 0.54
CA PHE A 49 -15.72 -4.63 1.00
C PHE A 49 -14.25 -4.35 1.34
N LEU A 50 -13.41 -5.38 1.45
CA LEU A 50 -11.95 -5.27 1.63
C LEU A 50 -11.20 -5.27 0.29
N ILE A 51 -11.89 -5.55 -0.82
CA ILE A 51 -11.30 -5.57 -2.16
C ILE A 51 -11.32 -4.16 -2.72
N HIS A 52 -10.14 -3.69 -3.13
CA HIS A 52 -9.98 -2.41 -3.80
C HIS A 52 -10.68 -2.41 -5.18
N PRO A 53 -11.30 -1.28 -5.58
CA PRO A 53 -11.87 -1.16 -6.92
C PRO A 53 -10.82 -1.43 -8.01
N PRO A 54 -11.21 -2.03 -9.16
CA PRO A 54 -10.27 -2.45 -10.20
C PRO A 54 -9.33 -1.32 -10.69
N GLU A 55 -9.81 -0.08 -10.72
CA GLU A 55 -9.05 1.12 -11.11
C GLU A 55 -7.91 1.48 -10.15
N SER A 56 -7.97 1.00 -8.92
CA SER A 56 -6.93 1.20 -7.90
C SER A 56 -5.96 0.02 -7.78
N LEU A 57 -6.24 -1.07 -8.50
CA LEU A 57 -5.34 -2.22 -8.54
C LEU A 57 -4.15 -1.92 -9.45
N PRO A 58 -2.92 -2.27 -9.04
CA PRO A 58 -1.76 -2.15 -9.90
C PRO A 58 -1.97 -2.98 -11.17
N ASN A 59 -1.72 -2.40 -12.34
CA ASN A 59 -1.82 -3.11 -13.61
C ASN A 59 -0.88 -4.32 -13.58
N PRO A 60 -1.37 -5.57 -13.69
CA PRO A 60 -0.53 -6.77 -13.66
C PRO A 60 0.54 -6.80 -14.75
N MET A 61 0.33 -6.07 -15.85
CA MET A 61 1.31 -5.93 -16.94
C MET A 61 2.38 -4.86 -16.68
N LEU A 62 2.14 -3.95 -15.75
CA LEU A 62 3.17 -3.08 -15.19
C LEU A 62 3.78 -3.82 -14.00
N SER A 63 4.59 -4.83 -14.28
CA SER A 63 5.43 -5.44 -13.26
C SER A 63 6.18 -4.33 -12.50
N PRO A 64 6.34 -4.38 -11.18
CA PRO A 64 7.19 -3.42 -10.45
C PRO A 64 8.67 -3.50 -10.85
N ALA A 65 9.04 -4.37 -11.81
CA ALA A 65 10.41 -4.66 -12.20
C ALA A 65 11.08 -3.60 -13.09
N THR A 66 10.40 -2.53 -13.51
CA THR A 66 10.99 -1.58 -14.49
C THR A 66 11.13 -0.14 -14.03
N THR A 67 10.82 0.18 -12.78
CA THR A 67 11.09 1.52 -12.24
C THR A 67 11.97 1.38 -11.02
N GLN A 68 13.28 1.58 -11.21
CA GLN A 68 14.31 1.62 -10.17
C GLN A 68 14.15 2.84 -9.25
N PHE A 69 12.95 3.09 -8.72
CA PHE A 69 12.74 4.09 -7.69
C PHE A 69 13.25 3.53 -6.36
N GLN A 70 14.51 3.80 -6.05
CA GLN A 70 15.08 3.52 -4.75
C GLN A 70 14.81 4.68 -3.81
N VAL A 71 14.09 4.40 -2.74
CA VAL A 71 13.85 5.34 -1.65
C VAL A 71 15.21 5.79 -1.08
N PRO A 72 15.43 7.10 -0.86
CA PRO A 72 16.69 7.57 -0.28
C PRO A 72 16.97 6.94 1.08
N VAL A 73 18.21 6.53 1.31
CA VAL A 73 18.69 6.05 2.60
C VAL A 73 19.71 7.06 3.12
N ILE A 74 19.49 7.58 4.33
CA ILE A 74 20.34 8.58 4.98
C ILE A 74 21.04 7.93 6.18
N ASP A 75 22.36 7.99 6.17
CA ASP A 75 23.20 7.49 7.26
C ASP A 75 23.50 8.60 8.26
N LEU A 76 23.02 8.42 9.51
CA LEU A 76 23.27 9.37 10.59
C LEU A 76 24.58 9.12 11.35
N GLN A 77 25.41 8.17 10.91
CA GLN A 77 26.68 7.90 11.57
C GLN A 77 27.55 9.16 11.63
N GLY A 78 28.01 9.53 12.82
CA GLY A 78 28.83 10.72 13.02
C GLY A 78 28.05 12.03 12.96
N PHE A 79 26.71 12.01 13.09
CA PHE A 79 25.90 13.23 13.21
C PHE A 79 26.33 14.13 14.39
N GLU A 80 26.83 13.54 15.47
CA GLU A 80 27.38 14.27 16.63
C GLU A 80 28.69 15.02 16.32
N GLN A 81 29.35 14.68 15.20
CA GLN A 81 30.56 15.35 14.74
C GLN A 81 30.16 16.55 13.87
N SER A 82 30.59 17.75 14.27
CA SER A 82 30.23 19.02 13.61
C SER A 82 30.54 19.06 12.11
N CYS A 83 31.52 18.28 11.65
CA CYS A 83 31.91 18.20 10.24
C CYS A 83 30.86 17.53 9.33
N ARG A 84 30.08 16.56 9.83
CA ARG A 84 29.08 15.83 9.03
C ARG A 84 27.65 16.28 9.27
N GLN A 85 27.39 16.97 10.38
CA GLN A 85 26.04 17.42 10.76
C GLN A 85 25.35 18.21 9.63
N MET A 86 26.06 19.15 9.01
CA MET A 86 25.49 19.97 7.93
C MET A 86 25.19 19.15 6.66
N GLU A 87 26.06 18.19 6.32
CA GLU A 87 25.85 17.30 5.17
C GLU A 87 24.60 16.44 5.37
N ILE A 88 24.45 15.85 6.55
CA ILE A 88 23.31 15.00 6.90
C ILE A 88 22.00 15.81 6.86
N VAL A 89 21.98 17.01 7.44
CA VAL A 89 20.80 17.89 7.41
C VAL A 89 20.44 18.28 5.97
N ASP A 90 21.42 18.54 5.11
CA ASP A 90 21.18 18.86 3.71
C ASP A 90 20.64 17.66 2.92
N GLN A 91 21.12 16.44 3.19
CA GLN A 91 20.54 15.22 2.63
C GLN A 91 19.08 15.02 3.06
N MET A 92 18.76 15.26 4.34
CA MET A 92 17.38 15.16 4.86
C MET A 92 16.47 16.19 4.20
N ARG A 93 16.94 17.44 4.02
CA ARG A 93 16.21 18.49 3.30
C ARG A 93 15.90 18.04 1.87
N LYS A 94 16.93 17.65 1.11
CA LYS A 94 16.79 17.23 -0.29
C LYS A 94 15.85 16.05 -0.47
N ALA A 95 15.96 15.04 0.40
CA ALA A 95 15.09 13.89 0.38
C ALA A 95 13.63 14.26 0.71
N SER A 96 13.43 15.14 1.70
CA SER A 96 12.08 15.63 2.04
C SER A 96 11.44 16.43 0.89
N GLU A 97 12.20 17.32 0.25
CA GLU A 97 11.70 18.14 -0.86
C GLU A 97 11.41 17.32 -2.12
N THR A 98 12.24 16.30 -2.40
CA THR A 98 12.14 15.50 -3.64
C THR A 98 11.19 14.32 -3.50
N TRP A 99 11.26 13.60 -2.37
CA TRP A 99 10.53 12.34 -2.16
C TRP A 99 9.41 12.45 -1.14
N GLY A 100 9.47 13.42 -0.21
CA GLY A 100 8.56 13.50 0.94
C GLY A 100 8.83 12.45 2.03
N PHE A 101 9.71 11.47 1.78
CA PHE A 101 10.11 10.44 2.73
C PHE A 101 11.49 9.84 2.39
N PHE A 102 12.13 9.23 3.38
CA PHE A 102 13.43 8.57 3.27
C PHE A 102 13.61 7.57 4.44
N GLN A 103 14.55 6.64 4.29
CA GLN A 103 14.95 5.71 5.34
C GLN A 103 16.16 6.26 6.10
N MET A 104 16.20 6.08 7.42
CA MET A 104 17.32 6.54 8.26
C MET A 104 18.01 5.35 8.93
N ILE A 105 19.34 5.24 8.77
CA ILE A 105 20.17 4.23 9.43
C ILE A 105 21.14 4.88 10.42
N ASN A 106 21.70 4.07 11.33
CA ASN A 106 22.63 4.53 12.37
C ASN A 106 22.11 5.71 13.22
N HIS A 107 20.79 5.79 13.43
CA HIS A 107 20.10 6.88 14.13
C HIS A 107 20.23 6.82 15.67
N GLY A 108 21.19 6.03 16.20
CA GLY A 108 21.51 5.96 17.63
C GLY A 108 20.60 5.06 18.48
N PHE A 109 19.59 4.42 17.90
CA PHE A 109 18.73 3.49 18.64
C PHE A 109 19.35 2.09 18.69
N GLN A 110 19.47 1.55 19.90
CA GLN A 110 20.06 0.23 20.11
C GLN A 110 19.15 -0.86 19.52
N LEU A 111 19.71 -1.78 18.73
CA LEU A 111 18.99 -2.93 18.16
C LEU A 111 18.18 -3.72 19.21
N MET A 112 18.66 -3.75 20.46
CA MET A 112 18.03 -4.43 21.60
C MET A 112 16.64 -3.92 21.99
N LEU A 113 16.28 -2.70 21.58
CA LEU A 113 14.95 -2.13 21.84
C LEU A 113 13.94 -2.46 20.71
N TRP A 114 14.41 -2.83 19.51
CA TRP A 114 13.54 -3.20 18.39
C TRP A 114 12.89 -4.57 18.54
N THR A 115 13.48 -5.47 19.32
CA THR A 115 13.01 -6.87 19.45
C THR A 115 11.91 -7.06 20.50
N LYS A 116 11.36 -5.97 21.05
CA LYS A 116 10.35 -5.99 22.13
C LYS A 116 8.97 -5.48 21.71
N CYS A 117 8.80 -5.11 20.45
CA CYS A 117 7.53 -4.65 19.88
C CYS A 117 6.83 -5.78 19.12
#